data_AF-A0A951GXA3-F1
#
_entry.id   AF-A0A951GXA3-F1
#
_cell.length_a   1.000
_cell.length_b   1.000
_cell.length_c   1.000
_cell.angle_alpha   90.00
_cell.angle_beta   90.00
_cell.angle_gamma   90.00
#
_symmetry.space_group_name_H-M   'P 1'
#
loop_
_entity.id
_entity.type
_entity.pdbx_description
1 polymer ?
#
loop_
_entity_poly.entity_id
_entity_poly.type
_entity_poly.pdbx_seq_one_letter_code
_entity_poly.pdbx_strand_id
1 'polypeptide(L)'
;MLDEDRTQEDGGAEELLRRALLDDSSAVAVSLRIAGLPVSDAVTVIFHGRRDLGTLQTYVTYGSRGAGATVAASELLRVPCDLDLADAGDRDEAERLYVEQATALRDALVGADTVLDVWREPLGELVGSCVAIDHSVELSVRLPAPRLLPTALVAPDSQLVVTPVCGARTLAEGRPPMGIACARQDLTRVYPLADDPERCVEDFLVQAADHARALAERLEHQEASVERFLELSDS
;
A
#
# COMPACT_ATOMS: atom_id res chain seq x y z
N MET A 1 -27.20 8.37 -22.87
CA MET A 1 -25.86 8.96 -22.93
C MET A 1 -25.53 9.45 -21.54
N LEU A 2 -24.89 8.59 -20.75
CA LEU A 2 -24.36 8.91 -19.43
C LEU A 2 -23.02 8.20 -19.39
N ASP A 3 -21.99 8.90 -19.84
CA ASP A 3 -20.60 8.55 -19.61
C ASP A 3 -19.90 9.85 -19.24
N GLU A 4 -18.86 9.73 -18.42
CA GLU A 4 -18.05 10.77 -17.78
C GLU A 4 -18.49 11.15 -16.35
N ASP A 5 -18.16 10.29 -15.36
CA ASP A 5 -17.73 10.81 -14.04
C ASP A 5 -16.98 9.80 -13.13
N ARG A 6 -16.04 8.99 -13.65
CA ARG A 6 -15.28 8.02 -12.81
C ARG A 6 -13.77 7.94 -13.08
N THR A 7 -13.12 9.04 -13.48
CA THR A 7 -11.67 9.01 -13.78
C THR A 7 -10.91 10.24 -13.29
N GLN A 8 -11.16 10.71 -12.06
CA GLN A 8 -10.53 11.96 -11.59
C GLN A 8 -9.80 11.92 -10.23
N GLU A 9 -9.65 10.77 -9.56
CA GLU A 9 -8.98 10.74 -8.24
C GLU A 9 -7.59 10.07 -8.21
N ASP A 10 -7.19 9.29 -9.23
CA ASP A 10 -5.87 8.59 -9.22
C ASP A 10 -4.73 9.43 -9.83
N GLY A 11 -5.04 10.38 -10.72
CA GLY A 11 -4.03 11.22 -11.39
C GLY A 11 -3.49 12.36 -10.53
N GLY A 12 -4.08 12.64 -9.37
CA GLY A 12 -3.69 13.77 -8.52
C GLY A 12 -2.34 13.55 -7.85
N ALA A 13 -2.12 12.37 -7.26
CA ALA A 13 -0.87 12.07 -6.55
C ALA A 13 0.32 11.94 -7.51
N GLU A 14 0.11 11.30 -8.66
CA GLU A 14 1.16 11.10 -9.67
C GLU A 14 1.51 12.40 -10.42
N GLU A 15 0.52 13.24 -10.74
CA GLU A 15 0.76 14.56 -11.35
C GLU A 15 1.37 15.56 -10.34
N LEU A 16 0.95 15.51 -9.06
CA LEU A 16 1.60 16.28 -8.00
C LEU A 16 3.05 15.85 -7.82
N LEU A 17 3.35 14.54 -7.91
CA LEU A 17 4.70 13.99 -7.81
C LEU A 17 5.56 14.33 -9.03
N ARG A 18 5.00 14.24 -10.25
CA ARG A 18 5.65 14.64 -11.50
C ARG A 18 5.99 16.13 -11.49
N ARG A 19 5.07 17.00 -11.07
CA ARG A 19 5.33 18.44 -10.89
C ARG A 19 6.36 18.71 -9.79
N ALA A 20 6.32 17.95 -8.69
CA ALA A 20 7.26 18.12 -7.59
C ALA A 20 8.71 17.80 -7.95
N LEU A 21 8.92 16.84 -8.86
CA LEU A 21 10.25 16.42 -9.30
C LEU A 21 10.81 17.29 -10.44
N LEU A 22 9.99 18.15 -11.06
CA LEU A 22 10.36 18.94 -12.24
C LEU A 22 10.54 20.44 -11.95
N ASP A 23 9.89 21.01 -10.92
CA ASP A 23 9.98 22.45 -10.58
C ASP A 23 10.95 22.72 -9.40
N ASP A 24 12.24 22.66 -9.70
CA ASP A 24 13.32 22.84 -8.71
C ASP A 24 13.60 24.33 -8.42
N SER A 25 12.98 24.85 -7.35
CA SER A 25 13.53 25.96 -6.55
C SER A 25 13.01 26.03 -5.10
N SER A 26 12.03 25.18 -4.71
CA SER A 26 11.39 25.23 -3.37
C SER A 26 11.17 23.86 -2.70
N ALA A 27 11.87 22.81 -3.14
CA ALA A 27 11.75 21.46 -2.61
C ALA A 27 13.06 20.98 -1.96
N VAL A 28 12.95 20.14 -0.93
CA VAL A 28 14.09 19.47 -0.28
C VAL A 28 13.76 18.00 -0.12
N ALA A 29 14.66 17.12 -0.54
CA ALA A 29 14.50 15.68 -0.40
C ALA A 29 15.65 15.06 0.41
N VAL A 30 15.32 14.15 1.32
CA VAL A 30 16.27 13.36 2.10
C VAL A 30 15.94 11.88 1.96
N SER A 31 16.94 11.06 1.63
CA SER A 31 16.77 9.62 1.44
C SER A 31 17.40 8.82 2.58
N LEU A 32 16.67 7.82 3.08
CA LEU A 32 17.13 6.82 4.04
C LEU A 32 17.09 5.45 3.38
N ARG A 33 18.25 4.79 3.28
CA ARG A 33 18.35 3.41 2.83
C ARG A 33 18.15 2.44 3.98
N ILE A 34 17.35 1.40 3.75
CA ILE A 34 17.16 0.26 4.65
C ILE A 34 17.55 -1.00 3.85
N ALA A 35 18.41 -1.83 4.41
CA ALA A 35 18.97 -3.01 3.74
C ALA A 35 18.99 -4.23 4.68
N GLY A 36 19.23 -5.42 4.12
CA GLY A 36 19.21 -6.68 4.88
C GLY A 36 17.80 -7.15 5.19
N LEU A 37 16.84 -6.78 4.35
CA LEU A 37 15.44 -7.17 4.48
C LEU A 37 15.24 -8.59 3.90
N PRO A 38 14.60 -9.52 4.62
CA PRO A 38 14.48 -10.92 4.17
C PRO A 38 13.66 -11.12 2.88
N VAL A 39 12.68 -10.25 2.61
CA VAL A 39 11.85 -10.32 1.40
C VAL A 39 12.30 -9.30 0.37
N SER A 40 12.45 -8.05 0.78
CA SER A 40 12.74 -6.95 -0.15
C SER A 40 14.23 -6.75 -0.45
N ASP A 41 15.15 -7.39 0.27
CA ASP A 41 16.61 -7.08 0.32
C ASP A 41 16.93 -5.65 0.78
N ALA A 42 16.44 -4.64 0.06
CA ALA A 42 16.52 -3.25 0.42
C ALA A 42 15.30 -2.43 -0.03
N VAL A 43 15.02 -1.37 0.72
CA VAL A 43 14.09 -0.29 0.33
C VAL A 43 14.72 1.06 0.61
N THR A 44 14.29 2.08 -0.11
CA THR A 44 14.71 3.46 0.13
C THR A 44 13.49 4.30 0.50
N VAL A 45 13.57 4.95 1.65
CA VAL A 45 12.59 5.95 2.11
C VAL A 45 13.03 7.32 1.62
N ILE A 46 12.10 8.12 1.14
CA ILE A 46 12.34 9.49 0.68
C ILE A 46 11.37 10.41 1.42
N PHE A 47 11.93 11.32 2.23
CA PHE A 47 11.21 12.44 2.82
C PHE A 47 11.30 13.61 1.87
N HIS A 48 10.16 14.14 1.47
CA HIS A 48 10.06 15.20 0.47
C HIS A 48 9.29 16.40 1.01
N GLY A 49 10.03 17.48 1.28
CA GLY A 49 9.48 18.75 1.73
C GLY A 49 9.12 19.64 0.58
N ARG A 50 7.86 20.10 0.56
CA ARG A 50 7.32 20.99 -0.46
C ARG A 50 6.71 22.23 0.17
N ARG A 51 7.31 23.40 -0.11
CA ARG A 51 6.84 24.68 0.43
C ARG A 51 5.43 25.04 -0.06
N ASP A 52 5.08 24.67 -1.28
CA ASP A 52 3.76 24.93 -1.87
C ASP A 52 2.65 24.07 -1.26
N LEU A 53 2.96 22.85 -0.82
CA LEU A 53 2.01 21.97 -0.13
C LEU A 53 1.98 22.17 1.38
N GLY A 54 2.98 22.86 1.95
CA GLY A 54 3.09 23.06 3.39
C GLY A 54 3.27 21.76 4.19
N THR A 55 3.78 20.69 3.56
CA THR A 55 3.93 19.36 4.18
C THR A 55 5.24 18.69 3.76
N LEU A 56 5.71 17.76 4.59
CA LEU A 56 6.82 16.85 4.35
C LEU A 56 6.27 15.45 4.13
N GLN A 57 6.21 15.05 2.86
CA GLN A 57 5.60 13.79 2.46
C GLN A 57 6.61 12.65 2.49
N THR A 58 6.16 11.47 2.91
CA THR A 58 7.00 10.26 2.95
C THR A 58 6.65 9.31 1.80
N TYR A 59 7.68 8.88 1.08
CA TYR A 59 7.62 7.89 0.01
C TYR A 59 8.57 6.73 0.27
N VAL A 60 8.24 5.56 -0.28
CA VAL A 60 9.11 4.38 -0.25
C VAL A 60 9.24 3.84 -1.67
N THR A 61 10.45 3.42 -2.04
CA THR A 61 10.71 2.74 -3.31
C THR A 61 11.53 1.47 -3.06
N TYR A 62 11.32 0.47 -3.91
CA TYR A 62 12.05 -0.77 -3.84
C TYR A 62 13.52 -0.59 -4.23
N GLY A 63 14.39 -1.35 -3.55
CA GLY A 63 15.82 -1.36 -3.79
C GLY A 63 16.58 -0.22 -3.15
N SER A 64 17.87 -0.17 -3.46
CA SER A 64 18.80 0.85 -2.96
C SER A 64 18.91 2.01 -3.94
N ARG A 65 18.43 3.20 -3.57
CA ARG A 65 18.61 4.44 -4.33
C ARG A 65 19.60 5.35 -3.59
N GLY A 66 20.55 5.90 -4.33
CA GLY A 66 21.54 6.84 -3.81
C GLY A 66 20.99 8.26 -3.68
N ALA A 67 21.66 9.10 -2.90
CA ALA A 67 21.35 10.52 -2.84
C ALA A 67 21.50 11.15 -4.25
N GLY A 68 20.51 11.95 -4.65
CA GLY A 68 20.47 12.60 -5.97
C GLY A 68 20.06 11.69 -7.13
N ALA A 69 19.71 10.42 -6.87
CA ALA A 69 19.12 9.56 -7.90
C ALA A 69 17.71 10.05 -8.26
N THR A 70 17.45 10.19 -9.56
CA THR A 70 16.09 10.41 -10.06
C THR A 70 15.30 9.11 -9.94
N VAL A 71 14.11 9.20 -9.35
CA VAL A 71 13.17 8.08 -9.20
C VAL A 71 11.89 8.46 -9.94
N ALA A 72 11.38 7.57 -10.78
CA ALA A 72 10.14 7.85 -11.50
C ALA A 72 8.94 7.85 -10.54
N ALA A 73 7.90 8.61 -10.87
CA ALA A 73 6.67 8.65 -10.08
C ALA A 73 6.05 7.26 -9.91
N SER A 74 6.08 6.44 -10.96
CA SER A 74 5.61 5.05 -10.98
C SER A 74 6.47 4.08 -10.15
N GLU A 75 7.59 4.53 -9.57
CA GLU A 75 8.44 3.73 -8.69
C GLU A 75 8.29 4.16 -7.21
N LEU A 76 7.45 5.16 -6.92
CA LEU A 76 7.29 5.76 -5.59
C LEU A 76 5.93 5.40 -4.98
N LEU A 77 5.98 4.66 -3.88
CA LEU A 77 4.83 4.39 -3.06
C LEU A 77 4.67 5.48 -2.00
N ARG A 78 3.56 6.21 -2.02
CA ARG A 78 3.19 7.16 -0.96
C ARG A 78 2.77 6.41 0.30
N VAL A 79 3.39 6.71 1.43
CA VAL A 79 3.08 6.06 2.73
C VAL A 79 2.59 7.12 3.72
N PRO A 80 1.44 6.95 4.38
CA PRO A 80 0.76 7.96 5.22
C PRO A 80 1.44 8.19 6.59
N CYS A 81 2.75 8.35 6.59
CA CYS A 81 3.62 8.53 7.76
C CYS A 81 4.52 9.74 7.52
N ASP A 82 3.89 10.92 7.42
CA ASP A 82 4.57 12.17 7.11
C ASP A 82 5.51 12.63 8.22
N LEU A 83 6.57 13.32 7.81
CA LEU A 83 7.55 13.88 8.74
C LEU A 83 6.99 15.16 9.34
N ASP A 84 6.83 15.21 10.66
CA ASP A 84 6.38 16.41 11.36
C ASP A 84 7.53 17.05 12.13
N LEU A 85 7.86 18.29 11.77
CA LEU A 85 8.88 19.12 12.40
C LEU A 85 8.30 20.46 12.90
N ALA A 86 6.97 20.62 12.90
CA ALA A 86 6.33 21.91 13.16
C ALA A 86 6.60 22.44 14.58
N ASP A 87 6.77 21.55 15.54
CA ASP A 87 7.02 21.88 16.95
C ASP A 87 8.50 22.09 17.30
N ALA A 88 9.42 21.94 16.34
CA ALA A 88 10.84 22.17 16.58
C ALA A 88 11.14 23.65 16.84
N GLY A 89 11.57 23.98 18.06
CA GLY A 89 11.96 25.35 18.46
C GLY A 89 13.33 25.76 17.94
N ASP A 90 14.19 24.79 17.61
CA ASP A 90 15.51 25.02 17.01
C ASP A 90 15.96 23.86 16.10
N ARG A 91 17.15 24.03 15.51
CA ARG A 91 17.76 23.05 14.60
C ARG A 91 18.06 21.73 15.29
N ASP A 92 18.54 21.76 16.52
CA ASP A 92 18.94 20.55 17.24
C ASP A 92 17.70 19.74 17.61
N GLU A 93 16.58 20.40 17.92
CA GLU A 93 15.28 19.77 18.14
C GLU A 93 14.71 19.17 16.85
N ALA A 94 14.78 19.89 15.73
CA ALA A 94 14.38 19.35 14.43
C ALA A 94 15.18 18.10 14.06
N GLU A 95 16.50 18.09 14.33
CA GLU A 95 17.36 16.93 14.09
C GLU A 95 16.97 15.74 14.98
N ARG A 96 16.65 15.97 16.26
CA ARG A 96 16.15 14.91 17.16
C ARG A 96 14.84 14.31 16.66
N LEU A 97 13.86 15.15 16.31
CA LEU A 97 12.56 14.71 15.80
C LEU A 97 12.71 13.91 14.49
N TYR A 98 13.58 14.36 13.59
CA TYR A 98 13.90 13.63 12.37
C TYR A 98 14.47 12.23 12.68
N VAL A 99 15.46 12.14 13.56
CA VAL A 99 16.09 10.85 13.93
C VAL A 99 15.09 9.89 14.57
N GLU A 100 14.20 10.41 15.43
CA GLU A 100 13.14 9.63 16.07
C GLU A 100 12.17 9.05 15.04
N GLN A 101 11.63 9.89 14.15
CA GLN A 101 10.67 9.43 13.13
C GLN A 101 11.32 8.50 12.11
N ALA A 102 12.53 8.81 11.64
CA ALA A 102 13.29 7.94 10.74
C ALA A 102 13.57 6.57 11.37
N THR A 103 13.84 6.52 12.68
CA THR A 103 14.02 5.28 13.42
C THR A 103 12.72 4.50 13.56
N ALA A 104 11.62 5.17 13.92
CA ALA A 104 10.31 4.52 14.03
C ALA A 104 9.83 3.93 12.69
N LEU A 105 10.05 4.65 11.59
CA LEU A 105 9.73 4.17 10.24
C LEU A 105 10.59 2.98 9.84
N ARG A 106 11.91 3.05 10.08
CA ARG A 106 12.83 1.95 9.80
C ARG A 106 12.39 0.69 10.52
N ASP A 107 12.12 0.79 11.82
CA ASP A 107 11.72 -0.36 12.63
C ASP A 107 10.38 -0.95 12.14
N ALA A 108 9.44 -0.10 11.71
CA ALA A 108 8.16 -0.54 11.13
C ALA A 108 8.37 -1.28 9.81
N LEU A 109 9.20 -0.76 8.91
CA LEU A 109 9.50 -1.39 7.62
C LEU A 109 10.22 -2.74 7.78
N VAL A 110 11.20 -2.81 8.69
CA VAL A 110 11.89 -4.05 9.03
C VAL A 110 10.93 -5.08 9.61
N GLY A 111 10.06 -4.67 10.55
CA GLY A 111 9.04 -5.54 11.13
C GLY A 111 8.05 -6.06 10.08
N ALA A 112 7.55 -5.18 9.21
CA ALA A 112 6.61 -5.54 8.14
C ALA A 112 7.22 -6.52 7.12
N ASP A 113 8.47 -6.30 6.71
CA ASP A 113 9.17 -7.20 5.79
C ASP A 113 9.45 -8.56 6.45
N THR A 114 9.80 -8.56 7.74
CA THR A 114 10.00 -9.80 8.51
C THR A 114 8.71 -10.61 8.61
N VAL A 115 7.58 -9.93 8.85
CA VAL A 115 6.28 -10.60 8.88
C VAL A 115 5.90 -11.13 7.50
N LEU A 116 6.15 -10.38 6.42
CA LEU A 116 5.97 -10.93 5.07
C LEU A 116 6.77 -12.21 4.86
N ASP A 117 8.00 -12.27 5.36
CA ASP A 117 8.83 -13.47 5.23
C ASP A 117 8.21 -14.66 5.96
N VAL A 118 7.74 -14.45 7.19
CA VAL A 118 7.03 -15.46 8.00
C VAL A 118 5.78 -15.97 7.27
N TRP A 119 5.07 -15.11 6.54
CA TRP A 119 3.86 -15.48 5.81
C TRP A 119 4.14 -16.30 4.53
N ARG A 120 5.36 -16.26 3.99
CA ARG A 120 5.67 -16.82 2.67
C ARG A 120 5.40 -18.32 2.58
N GLU A 121 5.90 -19.08 3.55
CA GLU A 121 5.79 -20.54 3.58
C GLU A 121 4.34 -21.00 3.87
N PRO A 122 3.68 -20.55 4.96
CA PRO A 122 2.29 -20.92 5.23
C PRO A 122 1.34 -20.57 4.09
N LEU A 123 1.53 -19.41 3.46
CA LEU A 123 0.71 -19.01 2.32
C LEU A 123 0.85 -19.99 1.16
N GLY A 124 2.07 -20.45 0.85
CA GLY A 124 2.32 -21.42 -0.20
C GLY A 124 1.71 -22.80 0.09
N GLU A 125 1.77 -23.25 1.34
CA GLU A 125 1.15 -24.50 1.77
C GLU A 125 -0.37 -24.45 1.65
N LEU A 126 -1.00 -23.37 2.12
CA LEU A 126 -2.46 -23.22 2.13
C LEU A 126 -3.08 -23.11 0.74
N VAL A 127 -2.41 -22.40 -0.18
CA VAL A 127 -2.90 -22.26 -1.57
C VAL A 127 -2.47 -23.42 -2.45
N GLY A 128 -1.53 -24.26 -1.99
CA GLY A 128 -1.01 -25.40 -2.75
C GLY A 128 -0.24 -25.00 -4.01
N SER A 129 0.26 -23.77 -4.09
CA SER A 129 0.96 -23.22 -5.25
C SER A 129 2.17 -22.39 -4.82
N CYS A 130 3.06 -22.08 -5.78
CA CYS A 130 4.17 -21.19 -5.51
C CYS A 130 3.67 -19.77 -5.23
N VAL A 131 4.25 -19.14 -4.20
CA VAL A 131 4.08 -17.72 -3.89
C VAL A 131 5.19 -16.94 -4.59
N ALA A 132 4.81 -15.99 -5.44
CA ALA A 132 5.71 -15.02 -6.04
C ALA A 132 5.88 -13.81 -5.13
N ILE A 133 7.03 -13.14 -5.25
CA ILE A 133 7.26 -11.84 -4.61
C ILE A 133 7.12 -10.77 -5.69
N ASP A 134 6.26 -9.80 -5.43
CA ASP A 134 6.05 -8.65 -6.30
C ASP A 134 6.59 -7.39 -5.63
N HIS A 135 7.50 -6.68 -6.30
CA HIS A 135 8.12 -5.44 -5.82
C HIS A 135 7.50 -4.16 -6.43
N SER A 136 6.34 -4.30 -7.06
CA SER A 136 5.63 -3.21 -7.70
C SER A 136 4.91 -2.34 -6.68
N VAL A 137 4.88 -1.03 -6.94
CA VAL A 137 4.08 -0.08 -6.15
C VAL A 137 2.58 -0.20 -6.49
N GLU A 138 2.28 -0.52 -7.76
CA GLU A 138 0.95 -0.85 -8.26
C GLU A 138 0.69 -2.35 -8.14
N LEU A 139 -0.50 -2.71 -7.66
CA LEU A 139 -0.96 -4.09 -7.56
C LEU A 139 -2.22 -4.27 -8.40
N SER A 140 -2.50 -5.52 -8.80
CA SER A 140 -3.73 -5.89 -9.53
C SER A 140 -5.00 -5.81 -8.69
N VAL A 141 -4.89 -5.52 -7.40
CA VAL A 141 -5.99 -5.43 -6.43
C VAL A 141 -6.02 -4.07 -5.76
N ARG A 142 -7.22 -3.59 -5.41
CA ARG A 142 -7.40 -2.36 -4.63
C ARG A 142 -7.32 -2.66 -3.14
N LEU A 143 -6.62 -1.81 -2.39
CA LEU A 143 -6.45 -1.97 -0.94
C LEU A 143 -7.18 -0.85 -0.17
N PRO A 144 -7.75 -1.13 1.01
CA PRO A 144 -8.54 -0.18 1.81
C PRO A 144 -7.68 0.80 2.63
N ALA A 145 -6.39 0.49 2.81
CA ALA A 145 -5.44 1.32 3.52
C ALA A 145 -4.14 1.43 2.70
N PRO A 146 -3.40 2.55 2.78
CA PRO A 146 -2.14 2.69 2.07
C PRO A 146 -1.13 1.59 2.46
N ARG A 147 -0.32 1.16 1.49
CA ARG A 147 0.72 0.16 1.71
C ARG A 147 1.91 0.77 2.43
N LEU A 148 2.57 -0.05 3.25
CA LEU A 148 3.79 0.36 3.95
C LEU A 148 5.05 0.01 3.15
N LEU A 149 5.02 -1.10 2.40
CA LEU A 149 6.14 -1.58 1.59
C LEU A 149 5.78 -1.66 0.10
N PRO A 150 6.73 -1.36 -0.81
CA PRO A 150 6.61 -1.67 -2.24
C PRO A 150 6.96 -3.14 -2.50
N THR A 151 6.46 -4.04 -1.65
CA THR A 151 6.66 -5.50 -1.75
C THR A 151 5.38 -6.20 -1.32
N ALA A 152 4.99 -7.27 -2.02
CA ALA A 152 3.84 -8.11 -1.71
C ALA A 152 4.16 -9.58 -2.00
N LEU A 153 3.47 -10.48 -1.31
CA LEU A 153 3.38 -11.88 -1.69
C LEU A 153 2.16 -12.06 -2.60
N VAL A 154 2.34 -12.79 -3.70
CA VAL A 154 1.29 -13.03 -4.68
C VAL A 154 1.20 -14.53 -4.94
N ALA A 155 0.00 -15.11 -4.78
CA ALA A 155 -0.31 -16.45 -5.22
C ALA A 155 -1.15 -16.35 -6.51
N PRO A 156 -0.53 -16.41 -7.71
CA PRO A 156 -1.20 -16.06 -8.96
C PRO A 156 -2.39 -16.97 -9.28
N ASP A 157 -2.25 -18.27 -9.03
CA ASP A 157 -3.27 -19.28 -9.33
C ASP A 157 -4.55 -19.07 -8.52
N SER A 158 -4.41 -18.56 -7.30
CA SER A 158 -5.53 -18.23 -6.41
C SER A 158 -5.87 -16.73 -6.39
N GLN A 159 -5.21 -15.94 -7.24
CA GLN A 159 -5.31 -14.48 -7.36
C GLN A 159 -5.24 -13.75 -6.01
N LEU A 160 -4.54 -14.34 -5.03
CA LEU A 160 -4.43 -13.81 -3.68
C LEU A 160 -3.18 -12.96 -3.55
N VAL A 161 -3.34 -11.76 -3.00
CA VAL A 161 -2.25 -10.84 -2.68
C VAL A 161 -2.20 -10.63 -1.18
N VAL A 162 -1.02 -10.73 -0.61
CA VAL A 162 -0.74 -10.43 0.80
C VAL A 162 0.32 -9.33 0.88
N THR A 163 -0.01 -8.21 1.53
CA THR A 163 0.92 -7.08 1.67
C THR A 163 0.72 -6.36 3.01
N PRO A 164 1.78 -5.82 3.62
CA PRO A 164 1.67 -4.96 4.78
C PRO A 164 1.01 -3.65 4.40
N VAL A 165 0.06 -3.24 5.21
CA VAL A 165 -0.67 -1.99 5.08
C VAL A 165 -0.54 -1.20 6.37
N CYS A 166 -0.73 0.11 6.25
CA CYS A 166 -0.69 1.02 7.38
C CYS A 166 -1.92 1.91 7.38
N GLY A 167 -2.47 2.14 8.56
CA GLY A 167 -3.55 3.12 8.75
C GLY A 167 -3.03 4.56 8.65
N ALA A 168 -3.94 5.50 8.43
CA ALA A 168 -3.60 6.93 8.44
C ALA A 168 -3.21 7.36 9.86
N ARG A 169 -1.92 7.66 10.07
CA ARG A 169 -1.38 8.22 11.33
C ARG A 169 0.04 8.72 11.12
N THR A 170 0.40 9.85 11.72
CA THR A 170 1.79 10.32 11.70
C THR A 170 2.68 9.45 12.61
N LEU A 171 3.98 9.39 12.32
CA LEU A 171 4.97 8.71 13.18
C LEU A 171 5.21 9.43 14.51
N ALA A 172 4.89 10.72 14.58
CA ALA A 172 4.92 11.47 15.83
C ALA A 172 3.95 10.87 16.88
N GLU A 173 2.88 10.20 16.43
CA GLU A 173 1.96 9.48 17.31
C GLU A 173 2.45 8.06 17.69
N GLY A 174 3.69 7.71 17.32
CA GLY A 174 4.38 6.45 17.62
C GLY A 174 4.67 5.59 16.38
N ARG A 175 4.78 4.27 16.57
CA ARG A 175 4.92 3.34 15.43
C ARG A 175 3.65 3.41 14.56
N PRO A 176 3.76 3.34 13.22
CA PRO A 176 2.58 3.32 12.35
C PRO A 176 1.65 2.19 12.78
N PRO A 177 0.32 2.38 12.75
CA PRO A 177 -0.61 1.30 12.98
C PRO A 177 -0.51 0.33 11.79
N MET A 178 0.18 -0.78 11.99
CA MET A 178 0.44 -1.77 10.95
C MET A 178 -0.59 -2.88 10.96
N GLY A 179 -0.98 -3.30 9.76
CA GLY A 179 -1.74 -4.52 9.52
C GLY A 179 -1.17 -5.27 8.33
N ILE A 180 -1.71 -6.44 8.07
CA ILE A 180 -1.45 -7.20 6.87
C ILE A 180 -2.76 -7.42 6.11
N ALA A 181 -2.78 -7.04 4.85
CA ALA A 181 -3.94 -7.17 4.00
C ALA A 181 -3.87 -8.47 3.22
N CYS A 182 -4.92 -9.27 3.29
CA CYS A 182 -5.23 -10.32 2.30
C CYS A 182 -6.25 -9.74 1.32
N ALA A 183 -5.96 -9.82 0.03
CA ALA A 183 -6.76 -9.18 -1.00
C ALA A 183 -6.93 -10.05 -2.26
N ARG A 184 -8.12 -9.95 -2.83
CA ARG A 184 -8.52 -10.39 -4.18
C ARG A 184 -9.27 -9.23 -4.86
N GLN A 185 -9.52 -9.34 -6.16
CA GLN A 185 -10.04 -8.25 -7.01
C GLN A 185 -11.16 -7.40 -6.36
N ASP A 186 -12.11 -8.04 -5.67
CA ASP A 186 -13.29 -7.37 -5.09
C ASP A 186 -13.43 -7.52 -3.56
N LEU A 187 -12.46 -8.15 -2.90
CA LEU A 187 -12.49 -8.37 -1.46
C LEU A 187 -11.12 -8.14 -0.85
N THR A 188 -11.07 -7.32 0.19
CA THR A 188 -9.87 -7.15 1.00
C THR A 188 -10.22 -7.19 2.47
N ARG A 189 -9.33 -7.80 3.25
CA ARG A 189 -9.40 -7.82 4.70
C ARG A 189 -8.05 -7.51 5.30
N VAL A 190 -8.05 -6.68 6.34
CA VAL A 190 -6.85 -6.29 7.07
C VAL A 190 -6.86 -6.99 8.43
N TYR A 191 -5.80 -7.72 8.70
CA TYR A 191 -5.54 -8.40 9.97
C TYR A 191 -4.47 -7.66 10.75
N PRO A 192 -4.40 -7.83 12.09
CA PRO A 192 -3.24 -7.39 12.87
C PRO A 192 -1.94 -7.96 12.28
N LEU A 193 -0.88 -7.15 12.23
CA LEU A 193 0.37 -7.57 11.56
C LEU A 193 0.96 -8.85 12.17
N ALA A 194 0.90 -9.00 13.49
CA ALA A 194 1.46 -10.14 14.21
C ALA A 194 0.52 -11.35 14.30
N ASP A 195 -0.57 -11.35 13.54
CA ASP A 195 -1.57 -12.40 13.58
C ASP A 195 -1.10 -13.67 12.86
N ASP A 196 -1.69 -14.80 13.23
CA ASP A 196 -1.35 -16.11 12.69
C ASP A 196 -1.69 -16.22 11.19
N PRO A 197 -0.72 -16.54 10.30
CA PRO A 197 -0.94 -16.56 8.85
C PRO A 197 -2.04 -17.55 8.44
N GLU A 198 -2.01 -18.77 8.99
CA GLU A 198 -2.95 -19.84 8.63
C GLU A 198 -4.38 -19.42 8.94
N ARG A 199 -4.63 -18.99 10.18
CA ARG A 199 -5.93 -18.50 10.62
C ARG A 199 -6.44 -17.35 9.76
N CYS A 200 -5.57 -16.40 9.41
CA CYS A 200 -5.98 -15.23 8.62
C CYS A 200 -6.32 -15.61 7.18
N VAL A 201 -5.52 -16.46 6.54
CA VAL A 201 -5.77 -16.92 5.17
C VAL A 201 -7.02 -17.78 5.11
N GLU A 202 -7.21 -18.72 6.04
CA GLU A 202 -8.42 -19.55 6.10
C GLU A 202 -9.69 -18.71 6.29
N ASP A 203 -9.67 -17.78 7.25
CA ASP A 203 -10.77 -16.83 7.46
C ASP A 203 -11.07 -16.01 6.19
N PHE A 204 -10.02 -15.51 5.53
CA PHE A 204 -10.16 -14.75 4.29
C PHE A 204 -10.76 -15.60 3.15
N LEU A 205 -10.32 -16.85 2.99
CA LEU A 205 -10.82 -17.74 1.95
C LEU A 205 -12.29 -18.11 2.14
N VAL A 206 -12.73 -18.32 3.38
CA VAL A 206 -14.15 -18.52 3.72
C VAL A 206 -14.97 -17.30 3.31
N GLN A 207 -14.51 -16.10 3.71
CA GLN A 207 -15.20 -14.85 3.36
C GLN A 207 -15.20 -14.58 1.86
N ALA A 208 -14.13 -14.92 1.15
CA ALA A 208 -14.06 -14.82 -0.30
C ALA A 208 -15.06 -15.75 -0.99
N ALA A 209 -15.23 -16.98 -0.49
CA ALA A 209 -16.21 -17.92 -1.01
C ALA A 209 -17.66 -17.45 -0.74
N ASP A 210 -17.92 -16.89 0.44
CA ASP A 210 -19.22 -16.30 0.78
C ASP A 210 -19.53 -15.08 -0.09
N HIS A 211 -18.55 -14.20 -0.30
CA HIS A 211 -18.68 -13.03 -1.16
C HIS A 211 -18.96 -13.43 -2.62
N ALA A 212 -18.24 -14.42 -3.15
CA ALA A 212 -18.44 -14.91 -4.51
C ALA A 212 -19.86 -15.49 -4.71
N ARG A 213 -20.36 -16.25 -3.73
CA ARG A 213 -21.74 -16.77 -3.76
C ARG A 213 -22.78 -15.64 -3.76
N ALA A 214 -22.63 -14.66 -2.86
CA ALA A 214 -23.53 -13.52 -2.80
C ALA A 214 -23.48 -12.65 -4.07
N LEU A 215 -22.31 -12.53 -4.71
CA LEU A 215 -22.18 -11.81 -5.98
C LEU A 215 -22.88 -12.55 -7.12
N ALA A 216 -22.73 -13.88 -7.20
CA ALA A 216 -23.41 -14.69 -8.21
C ALA A 216 -24.95 -14.56 -8.11
N GLU A 217 -25.51 -14.68 -6.90
CA GLU A 217 -26.96 -14.50 -6.67
C GLU A 217 -27.45 -13.11 -7.11
N ARG A 218 -26.65 -12.07 -6.85
CA ARG A 218 -26.98 -10.70 -7.27
C ARG A 218 -26.94 -10.54 -8.80
N LEU A 219 -25.97 -11.16 -9.46
CA LEU A 219 -25.86 -11.11 -10.92
C LEU A 219 -27.03 -11.85 -11.58
N GLU A 220 -27.37 -13.05 -11.10
CA GLU A 220 -28.56 -13.80 -11.58
C GLU A 220 -29.85 -12.98 -11.41
N HIS A 221 -30.01 -12.30 -10.26
CA HIS A 221 -31.16 -11.43 -10.04
C HIS A 221 -31.18 -10.21 -10.98
N GLN A 222 -30.01 -9.62 -11.26
CA GLN A 222 -29.89 -8.51 -12.21
C GLN A 222 -30.22 -8.95 -13.63
N GLU A 223 -29.72 -10.10 -14.06
CA GLU A 223 -30.02 -10.68 -15.38
C GLU A 223 -31.53 -10.92 -15.55
N ALA A 224 -32.18 -11.58 -14.57
CA ALA A 224 -33.63 -11.79 -14.58
C ALA A 224 -34.42 -10.46 -14.60
N SER A 225 -33.93 -9.44 -13.88
CA SER A 225 -34.56 -8.12 -13.89
C SER A 225 -34.44 -7.41 -15.25
N VAL A 226 -33.32 -7.57 -15.95
CA VAL A 226 -33.12 -7.01 -17.30
C VAL A 226 -34.00 -7.72 -18.30
N GLU A 227 -34.05 -9.06 -18.28
CA GLU A 227 -34.95 -9.84 -19.14
C GLU A 227 -36.40 -9.40 -18.96
N ARG A 228 -36.84 -9.25 -17.70
CA ARG A 228 -38.20 -8.81 -17.40
C ARG A 228 -38.50 -7.40 -17.92
N PHE A 229 -37.53 -6.49 -17.84
CA PHE A 229 -37.69 -5.13 -18.38
C PHE A 229 -37.84 -5.13 -19.90
N LEU A 230 -37.07 -5.96 -20.61
CA LEU A 230 -37.15 -6.10 -22.06
C LEU A 230 -38.51 -6.65 -22.49
N GLU A 231 -38.99 -7.73 -21.84
CA GLU A 231 -40.32 -8.30 -22.10
C GLU A 231 -41.45 -7.26 -21.97
N LEU A 232 -41.38 -6.41 -20.93
CA LEU A 232 -42.37 -5.38 -20.67
C LEU A 232 -42.29 -4.20 -21.64
N SER A 233 -41.11 -3.94 -22.23
CA SER A 233 -40.89 -2.82 -23.15
C SER A 233 -41.27 -3.16 -24.60
N ASP A 234 -41.25 -4.45 -24.94
CA ASP A 234 -41.68 -4.98 -26.24
C ASP A 234 -43.20 -5.29 -26.30
N SER A 235 -43.93 -5.02 -25.21
CA SER A 235 -45.39 -5.19 -25.06
C SER A 235 -46.16 -3.87 -25.29
#